data_AF-A0A970WC75-F1
#
_entry.id   AF-A0A970WC75-F1
#
_cell.length_a   1.000
_cell.length_b   1.000
_cell.length_c   1.000
_cell.angle_alpha   90.00
_cell.angle_beta   90.00
_cell.angle_gamma   90.00
#
_symmetry.space_group_name_H-M   'P 1'
#
loop_
_entity.id
_entity.type
_entity.pdbx_description
1 polymer ?
#
loop_
_entity_poly.entity_id
_entity_poly.type
_entity_poly.pdbx_seq_one_letter_code
_entity_poly.pdbx_strand_id
1 'polypeptide(L)'
;MKSMVQANQEDLLPQSPGTPFPFAQPDVRYDLAHGAGSDPYDGPVDRFGRVTDLLWYDYGASADLLRFKHGYDRASNRLYREEADTSDLDQLYSYDDVNRLVQSEEGTLSLGKDSISSLNFKQQWSLDATGNWSAFKEDDDGD
;
A
#
# COMPACT_ATOMS: atom_id res chain seq x y z
N MET A 1 12.35 -23.93 -31.23
CA MET A 1 11.45 -23.88 -30.06
C MET A 1 11.32 -22.41 -29.68
N LYS A 2 10.15 -21.76 -29.85
CA LYS A 2 9.10 -21.56 -28.80
C LYS A 2 9.73 -21.18 -27.45
N SER A 3 9.42 -20.08 -26.76
CA SER A 3 8.30 -19.14 -26.81
C SER A 3 8.64 -17.87 -26.00
N MET A 4 7.97 -16.78 -26.35
CA MET A 4 7.74 -15.52 -25.61
C MET A 4 7.44 -15.68 -24.11
N VAL A 5 7.78 -14.65 -23.31
CA VAL A 5 6.82 -13.92 -22.45
C VAL A 5 7.23 -12.42 -22.41
N GLN A 6 6.23 -11.56 -22.57
CA GLN A 6 6.26 -10.09 -22.69
C GLN A 6 6.87 -9.37 -21.49
N ALA A 7 7.72 -8.38 -21.76
CA ALA A 7 7.97 -7.26 -20.86
C ALA A 7 6.82 -6.24 -21.01
N ASN A 8 6.42 -5.66 -19.89
CA ASN A 8 5.24 -4.82 -19.74
C ASN A 8 5.21 -3.64 -20.72
N GLN A 9 4.04 -3.47 -21.34
CA GLN A 9 3.76 -2.54 -22.41
C GLN A 9 3.34 -1.18 -21.83
N GLU A 10 4.30 -0.39 -21.37
CA GLU A 10 4.09 1.05 -21.09
C GLU A 10 5.16 1.94 -21.77
N ASP A 11 6.05 1.37 -22.58
CA ASP A 11 7.18 2.10 -23.20
C ASP A 11 7.08 2.15 -24.74
N LEU A 12 5.95 2.66 -25.26
CA LEU A 12 5.73 2.82 -26.71
C LEU A 12 5.58 4.29 -27.13
N LEU A 13 6.47 5.16 -26.64
CA LEU A 13 6.83 6.36 -27.39
C LEU A 13 8.09 6.05 -28.21
N PRO A 14 8.13 6.37 -29.52
CA PRO A 14 9.29 6.08 -30.34
C PRO A 14 10.51 6.84 -29.81
N GLN A 15 11.44 6.11 -29.21
CA GLN A 15 12.72 6.63 -28.74
C GLN A 15 13.56 7.07 -29.96
N SER A 16 13.48 8.37 -30.29
CA SER A 16 14.35 8.97 -31.30
C SER A 16 15.79 8.98 -30.76
N PRO A 17 16.78 8.42 -31.49
CA PRO A 17 18.16 8.44 -31.03
C PRO A 17 18.72 9.86 -31.20
N GLY A 18 18.91 10.59 -30.09
CA GLY A 18 19.82 11.74 -30.09
C GLY A 18 19.40 13.01 -29.35
N THR A 19 18.25 13.06 -28.69
CA THR A 19 17.89 14.22 -27.83
C THR A 19 17.66 13.78 -26.40
N PRO A 20 18.50 14.22 -25.43
CA PRO A 20 18.17 14.09 -24.01
C PRO A 20 16.80 14.72 -23.76
N PHE A 21 15.96 14.06 -22.97
CA PHE A 21 14.71 14.65 -22.51
C PHE A 21 15.02 16.02 -21.87
N PRO A 22 14.28 17.09 -22.19
CA PRO A 22 14.63 18.46 -21.76
C PRO A 22 14.43 18.70 -20.24
N PHE A 23 14.12 17.67 -19.48
CA PHE A 23 13.92 17.73 -18.04
C PHE A 23 14.67 16.57 -17.37
N ALA A 24 15.34 16.87 -16.24
CA ALA A 24 15.85 15.86 -15.35
C ALA A 24 14.66 15.04 -14.82
N GLN A 25 14.76 13.71 -14.89
CA GLN A 25 13.80 12.82 -14.23
C GLN A 25 14.26 12.60 -12.79
N PRO A 26 13.33 12.44 -11.83
CA PRO A 26 13.71 12.02 -10.48
C PRO A 26 14.30 10.61 -10.52
N ASP A 27 15.34 10.37 -9.73
CA ASP A 27 15.99 9.06 -9.63
C ASP A 27 15.18 8.07 -8.78
N VAL A 28 13.87 7.98 -9.01
CA VAL A 28 12.92 7.24 -8.17
C VAL A 28 12.14 6.21 -9.00
N ARG A 29 11.89 5.02 -8.44
CA ARG A 29 11.05 3.99 -9.06
C ARG A 29 10.08 3.34 -8.06
N TYR A 30 8.93 2.92 -8.56
CA TYR A 30 8.04 1.99 -7.87
C TYR A 30 8.58 0.57 -8.04
N ASP A 31 9.01 -0.06 -6.95
CA ASP A 31 9.72 -1.34 -6.98
C ASP A 31 8.90 -2.44 -6.32
N LEU A 32 8.44 -3.42 -7.10
CA LEU A 32 7.81 -4.65 -6.61
C LEU A 32 8.73 -5.87 -6.72
N ALA A 33 9.91 -5.71 -7.33
CA ALA A 33 10.86 -6.78 -7.61
C ALA A 33 12.01 -6.79 -6.58
N HIS A 34 11.66 -6.59 -5.30
CA HIS A 34 12.59 -6.51 -4.17
C HIS A 34 12.43 -7.64 -3.16
N GLY A 35 11.69 -8.69 -3.54
CA GLY A 35 11.54 -9.94 -2.79
C GLY A 35 12.84 -10.75 -2.72
N ALA A 36 12.84 -11.78 -1.89
CA ALA A 36 13.99 -12.64 -1.67
C ALA A 36 13.95 -13.91 -2.56
N GLY A 37 15.11 -14.50 -2.83
CA GLY A 37 15.20 -15.81 -3.50
C GLY A 37 15.16 -15.74 -5.03
N SER A 38 14.59 -16.77 -5.67
CA SER A 38 14.56 -16.89 -7.14
C SER A 38 13.38 -16.16 -7.80
N ASP A 39 12.36 -15.82 -7.02
CA ASP A 39 11.21 -15.02 -7.47
C ASP A 39 11.30 -13.63 -6.80
N PRO A 40 11.65 -12.57 -7.55
CA PRO A 40 11.79 -11.24 -6.99
C PRO A 40 10.46 -10.63 -6.51
N TYR A 41 9.32 -11.27 -6.78
CA TYR A 41 8.00 -10.83 -6.33
C TYR A 41 7.52 -11.55 -5.06
N ASP A 42 8.24 -12.57 -4.58
CA ASP A 42 7.88 -13.29 -3.36
C ASP A 42 8.08 -12.39 -2.12
N GLY A 43 6.97 -12.09 -1.43
CA GLY A 43 6.92 -11.16 -0.31
C GLY A 43 6.23 -9.83 -0.67
N PRO A 44 6.73 -9.05 -1.66
CA PRO A 44 6.08 -7.80 -2.07
C PRO A 44 4.70 -7.98 -2.69
N VAL A 45 4.49 -9.12 -3.34
CA VAL A 45 3.20 -9.49 -3.92
C VAL A 45 2.79 -10.85 -3.38
N ASP A 46 1.56 -10.95 -2.86
CA ASP A 46 1.05 -12.22 -2.40
C ASP A 46 0.56 -13.12 -3.55
N ARG A 47 0.21 -14.38 -3.22
CA ARG A 47 -0.26 -15.37 -4.22
C ARG A 47 -1.55 -14.99 -4.96
N PHE A 48 -2.25 -13.95 -4.52
CA PHE A 48 -3.46 -13.43 -5.16
C PHE A 48 -3.16 -12.18 -6.00
N GLY A 49 -1.90 -11.76 -6.11
CA GLY A 49 -1.48 -10.59 -6.87
C GLY A 49 -1.67 -9.26 -6.11
N ARG A 50 -1.88 -9.30 -4.80
CA ARG A 50 -2.06 -8.08 -3.98
C ARG A 50 -0.70 -7.59 -3.48
N VAL A 51 -0.52 -6.28 -3.44
CA VAL A 51 0.73 -5.64 -2.99
C VAL A 51 0.78 -5.64 -1.46
N THR A 52 1.61 -6.50 -0.89
CA THR A 52 1.84 -6.63 0.56
C THR A 52 3.03 -5.80 1.04
N ASP A 53 3.98 -5.48 0.16
CA ASP A 53 5.10 -4.58 0.44
C ASP A 53 5.30 -3.61 -0.74
N LEU A 54 4.94 -2.36 -0.52
CA LEU A 54 5.01 -1.28 -1.50
C LEU A 54 6.25 -0.46 -1.25
N LEU A 55 7.18 -0.45 -2.20
CA LEU A 55 8.41 0.32 -2.09
C LEU A 55 8.51 1.37 -3.21
N TRP A 56 8.71 2.62 -2.81
CA TRP A 56 9.32 3.64 -3.67
C TRP A 56 10.81 3.71 -3.34
N TYR A 57 11.65 3.42 -4.32
CA TYR A 57 13.10 3.36 -4.16
C TYR A 57 13.77 4.53 -4.89
N ASP A 58 14.61 5.28 -4.19
CA ASP A 58 15.49 6.29 -4.77
C ASP A 58 16.81 5.59 -5.19
N TYR A 59 16.97 5.36 -6.49
CA TYR A 59 18.16 4.71 -7.03
C TYR A 59 19.34 5.68 -7.24
N GLY A 60 19.13 6.98 -7.15
CA GLY A 60 20.19 7.99 -7.15
C GLY A 60 20.87 8.04 -5.78
N ALA A 61 20.09 7.95 -4.71
CA ALA A 61 20.55 7.84 -3.32
C ALA A 61 20.84 6.40 -2.88
N SER A 62 20.38 5.40 -3.63
CA SER A 62 20.43 3.98 -3.26
C SER A 62 19.74 3.66 -1.93
N ALA A 63 18.56 4.25 -1.71
CA ALA A 63 17.80 4.13 -0.45
C ALA A 63 16.30 3.96 -0.69
N ASP A 64 15.61 3.38 0.29
CA ASP A 64 14.15 3.39 0.35
C ASP A 64 13.70 4.86 0.53
N LEU A 65 12.88 5.35 -0.38
CA LEU A 65 12.27 6.68 -0.27
C LEU A 65 11.03 6.63 0.60
N LEU A 66 10.23 5.57 0.44
CA LEU A 66 9.00 5.34 1.16
C LEU A 66 8.61 3.87 1.04
N ARG A 67 8.12 3.29 2.14
CA ARG A 67 7.70 1.90 2.15
C ARG A 67 6.45 1.67 2.99
N PHE A 68 5.41 1.12 2.37
CA PHE A 68 4.19 0.71 3.07
C PHE A 68 4.00 -0.79 3.02
N LYS A 69 3.64 -1.40 4.15
CA LYS A 69 3.25 -2.81 4.21
C LYS A 69 1.74 -2.93 4.39
N HIS A 70 1.12 -3.88 3.71
CA HIS A 70 -0.31 -4.09 3.76
C HIS A 70 -0.67 -5.51 4.21
N GLY A 71 -1.68 -5.59 5.08
CA GLY A 71 -2.37 -6.85 5.38
C GLY A 71 -3.72 -6.89 4.70
N TYR A 72 -4.15 -8.08 4.30
CA TYR A 72 -5.45 -8.30 3.68
C TYR A 72 -6.16 -9.51 4.29
N ASP A 73 -7.49 -9.45 4.36
CA ASP A 73 -8.30 -10.63 4.65
C ASP A 73 -8.48 -11.51 3.39
N ARG A 74 -9.35 -12.52 3.48
CA ARG A 74 -9.65 -13.42 2.35
C ARG A 74 -10.51 -12.78 1.26
N ALA A 75 -11.31 -11.77 1.61
CA ALA A 75 -12.13 -11.00 0.66
C ALA A 75 -11.33 -9.89 -0.03
N SER A 76 -10.06 -9.70 0.35
CA SER A 76 -9.17 -8.64 -0.13
C SER A 76 -9.51 -7.25 0.41
N ASN A 77 -10.22 -7.19 1.52
CA ASN A 77 -10.25 -5.97 2.32
C ASN A 77 -8.87 -5.76 2.94
N ARG A 78 -8.38 -4.52 2.91
CA ARG A 78 -7.11 -4.15 3.53
C ARG A 78 -7.32 -4.02 5.04
N LEU A 79 -6.66 -4.84 5.83
CA LEU A 79 -6.78 -4.83 7.29
C LEU A 79 -5.89 -3.77 7.94
N TYR A 80 -4.69 -3.56 7.40
CA TYR A 80 -3.77 -2.53 7.87
C TYR A 80 -2.91 -1.98 6.75
N ARG A 81 -2.35 -0.80 7.01
CA ARG A 81 -1.21 -0.21 6.30
C ARG A 81 -0.18 0.19 7.36
N GLU A 82 1.02 -0.34 7.27
CA GLU A 82 2.14 0.02 8.13
C GLU A 82 3.13 0.87 7.34
N GLU A 83 3.61 1.93 7.97
CA GLU A 83 4.68 2.80 7.49
C GLU A 83 6.02 2.25 7.98
N ALA A 84 6.95 1.89 7.09
CA ALA A 84 8.18 1.24 7.55
C ALA A 84 9.09 2.17 8.36
N ASP A 85 8.99 3.48 8.12
CA ASP A 85 9.89 4.51 8.67
C ASP A 85 9.31 5.25 9.88
N THR A 86 8.02 5.08 10.19
CA THR A 86 7.34 5.72 11.32
C THR A 86 6.31 4.78 11.93
N SER A 87 6.15 4.87 13.24
CA SER A 87 5.15 4.09 13.97
C SER A 87 3.89 4.88 14.27
N ASP A 88 3.73 6.12 13.85
CA ASP A 88 2.65 6.98 14.37
C ASP A 88 1.60 7.28 13.29
N LEU A 89 1.80 6.79 12.08
CA LEU A 89 0.93 6.97 10.91
C LEU A 89 0.48 5.63 10.33
N ASP A 90 0.61 4.54 11.09
CA ASP A 90 0.06 3.25 10.69
C ASP A 90 -1.46 3.32 10.73
N GLN A 91 -2.11 2.59 9.84
CA GLN A 91 -3.57 2.57 9.73
C GLN A 91 -4.12 1.17 9.93
N LEU A 92 -5.20 1.06 10.71
CA LEU A 92 -5.96 -0.17 10.95
C LEU A 92 -7.40 0.03 10.51
N TYR A 93 -7.96 -0.95 9.80
CA TYR A 93 -9.30 -0.86 9.23
C TYR A 93 -10.20 -1.99 9.70
N SER A 94 -11.48 -1.69 9.91
CA SER A 94 -12.50 -2.69 10.20
C SER A 94 -13.67 -2.59 9.23
N TYR A 95 -14.24 -3.74 8.92
CA TYR A 95 -15.30 -3.91 7.95
C TYR A 95 -16.49 -4.63 8.58
N ASP A 96 -17.68 -4.36 8.08
CA ASP A 96 -18.86 -5.17 8.41
C ASP A 96 -18.92 -6.48 7.62
N ASP A 97 -19.93 -7.30 7.89
CA ASP A 97 -20.10 -8.64 7.29
C ASP A 97 -20.26 -8.64 5.77
N VAL A 98 -20.50 -7.49 5.15
CA VAL A 98 -20.62 -7.32 3.70
C VAL A 98 -19.50 -6.47 3.11
N ASN A 99 -18.36 -6.37 3.81
CA ASN A 99 -17.12 -5.74 3.37
C ASN A 99 -17.20 -4.22 3.17
N ARG A 100 -18.04 -3.53 3.95
CA ARG A 100 -18.07 -2.06 3.97
C ARG A 100 -17.21 -1.55 5.12
N LEU A 101 -16.38 -0.54 4.86
CA LEU A 101 -15.54 0.10 5.89
C LEU A 101 -16.43 0.73 6.96
N VAL A 102 -16.22 0.36 8.22
CA VAL A 102 -16.95 0.89 9.37
C VAL A 102 -16.04 1.58 10.38
N GLN A 103 -14.73 1.35 10.30
CA GLN A 103 -13.74 2.01 11.15
C GLN A 103 -12.40 2.16 10.44
N SER A 104 -11.78 3.33 10.64
CA SER A 104 -10.37 3.59 10.32
C SER A 104 -9.71 4.18 11.56
N GLU A 105 -8.58 3.64 11.96
CA GLU A 105 -7.74 4.16 13.05
C GLU A 105 -6.36 4.47 12.47
N GLU A 106 -5.75 5.55 12.91
CA GLU A 106 -4.35 5.90 12.61
C GLU A 106 -3.57 6.04 13.91
N GLY A 107 -2.31 5.58 13.91
CA GLY A 107 -1.46 5.61 15.08
C GLY A 107 -0.37 4.55 15.04
N THR A 108 -0.05 3.98 16.20
CA THR A 108 0.93 2.87 16.32
C THR A 108 0.32 1.51 16.23
N LEU A 109 0.60 0.80 15.13
CA LEU A 109 0.10 -0.55 14.91
C LEU A 109 0.85 -1.57 15.77
N SER A 110 0.09 -2.43 16.44
CA SER A 110 0.63 -3.50 17.26
C SER A 110 1.48 -4.48 16.43
N LEU A 111 2.39 -5.20 17.10
CA LEU A 111 3.12 -6.31 16.47
C LEU A 111 2.17 -7.39 15.93
N GLY A 112 1.00 -7.56 16.55
CA GLY A 112 -0.06 -8.47 16.12
C GLY A 112 -0.83 -8.00 14.89
N LYS A 113 -0.65 -6.73 14.48
CA LYS A 113 -1.34 -6.09 13.35
C LYS A 113 -2.86 -6.08 13.50
N ASP A 114 -3.32 -5.90 14.73
CA ASP A 114 -4.72 -6.06 15.13
C ASP A 114 -5.25 -4.97 16.08
N SER A 115 -4.40 -4.00 16.44
CA SER A 115 -4.75 -2.90 17.34
C SER A 115 -3.84 -1.69 17.15
N ILE A 116 -4.37 -0.49 17.42
CA ILE A 116 -3.60 0.76 17.51
C ILE A 116 -3.34 1.08 18.99
N SER A 117 -2.07 1.22 19.39
CA SER A 117 -1.67 1.45 20.79
C SER A 117 -1.50 2.92 21.17
N SER A 118 -1.23 3.78 20.20
CA SER A 118 -1.24 5.24 20.34
C SER A 118 -2.16 5.77 19.27
N LEU A 119 -3.39 6.12 19.62
CA LEU A 119 -4.37 6.62 18.66
C LEU A 119 -4.05 8.08 18.36
N ASN A 120 -3.98 8.42 17.08
CA ASN A 120 -3.75 9.80 16.62
C ASN A 120 -4.94 10.33 15.82
N PHE A 121 -5.71 9.42 15.21
CA PHE A 121 -6.90 9.77 14.44
C PHE A 121 -7.83 8.56 14.35
N LYS A 122 -9.14 8.79 14.39
CA LYS A 122 -10.13 7.73 14.23
C LYS A 122 -11.39 8.23 13.55
N GLN A 123 -11.89 7.42 12.63
CA GLN A 123 -13.21 7.58 12.04
C GLN A 123 -14.03 6.32 12.21
N GLN A 124 -15.31 6.49 12.51
CA GLN A 124 -16.29 5.41 12.61
C GLN A 124 -17.57 5.75 11.84
N TRP A 125 -18.03 4.80 11.03
CA TRP A 125 -19.25 4.92 10.24
C TRP A 125 -20.29 3.89 10.68
N SER A 126 -21.50 4.36 10.97
CA SER A 126 -22.66 3.48 11.12
C SER A 126 -23.44 3.46 9.81
N LEU A 127 -23.62 2.26 9.24
CA LEU A 127 -24.28 2.07 7.95
C LEU A 127 -25.62 1.37 8.16
N ASP A 128 -26.66 1.84 7.47
CA ASP A 128 -27.90 1.09 7.37
C ASP A 128 -27.75 -0.14 6.45
N ALA A 129 -28.80 -0.95 6.35
CA ALA A 129 -28.79 -2.17 5.53
C ALA A 129 -28.55 -1.89 4.03
N THR A 130 -28.83 -0.68 3.55
CA THR A 130 -28.60 -0.27 2.16
C THR A 130 -27.25 0.43 1.94
N GLY A 131 -26.52 0.73 3.02
CA GLY A 131 -25.20 1.38 2.98
C GLY A 131 -25.23 2.89 3.14
N ASN A 132 -26.37 3.49 3.46
CA ASN A 132 -26.39 4.91 3.79
C ASN A 132 -25.77 5.14 5.17
N TRP A 133 -25.08 6.27 5.32
CA TRP A 133 -24.52 6.69 6.60
C TRP A 133 -25.66 7.12 7.52
N SER A 134 -25.84 6.39 8.61
CA SER A 134 -26.79 6.73 9.67
C SER A 134 -26.13 7.49 10.81
N ALA A 135 -24.81 7.32 11.00
CA ALA A 135 -24.00 8.12 11.90
C ALA A 135 -22.53 8.14 11.46
N PHE A 136 -21.83 9.20 11.87
CA PHE A 136 -20.40 9.38 11.69
C PHE A 136 -19.82 9.90 13.00
N LYS A 137 -18.67 9.35 13.41
CA LYS A 137 -17.85 9.86 14.51
C LYS A 137 -16.43 10.04 14.01
N GLU A 138 -15.82 11.11 14.47
CA GLU A 138 -14.42 11.41 14.24
C GLU A 138 -13.80 11.81 15.58
N ASP A 139 -12.55 11.41 15.73
CA ASP A 139 -11.65 11.76 16.80
C ASP A 139 -10.35 12.16 16.09
N ASP A 140 -10.01 13.45 16.19
CA ASP A 140 -8.97 14.12 15.41
C ASP A 140 -7.64 14.28 16.15
N ASP A 141 -7.58 13.87 17.42
CA ASP A 141 -6.39 13.95 18.26
C ASP A 141 -6.09 12.69 19.10
N GLY A 142 -7.02 11.73 19.17
CA GLY A 142 -6.85 10.44 19.84
C GLY A 142 -7.14 10.43 21.34
N ASP A 143 -7.81 11.47 21.87
CA ASP A 143 -8.10 11.66 23.30
C ASP A 143 -9.55 11.31 23.75
#